data_AF-A0A932TKY7-F1
#
_entry.id   AF-A0A932TKY7-F1
#
_cell.length_a   1.000
_cell.length_b   1.000
_cell.length_c   1.000
_cell.angle_alpha   90.00
_cell.angle_beta   90.00
_cell.angle_gamma   90.00
#
_symmetry.space_group_name_H-M   'P 1'
#
loop_
_entity.id
_entity.type
_entity.pdbx_description
1 polymer ?
#
loop_
_entity_poly.entity_id
_entity_poly.type
_entity_poly.pdbx_seq_one_letter_code
_entity_poly.pdbx_strand_id
1 'polypeptide(L)'
;MLSTSRVQLQQGWDVFLAILTAGVCLFVLLLAYTHELEVRNAALQARPEAPPKPLPPAAEPPPLTHPPAGHDQPPLITLKESEGYFFPLGSAEVSGPFRANLTHSVIPRLLEISARYQVTVVEVIGHTDEVPLRGHVSNLDMALVPFLNRERDEVRASDNVGLGMARAIAVLKLLRDEPRLAGLSWVPYSAGQLVLRGDHLAEGSDRQPRAERRRIEISLRKPR
;
A
#
# COMPACT_ATOMS: atom_id res chain seq x y z
N MET A 1 71.51 19.37 -15.82
CA MET A 1 70.25 19.01 -16.49
C MET A 1 69.49 17.83 -15.86
N LEU A 2 70.08 16.99 -14.99
CA LEU A 2 69.39 15.83 -14.39
C LEU A 2 68.56 16.14 -13.12
N SER A 3 68.76 17.30 -12.48
CA SER A 3 68.08 17.67 -11.23
C SER A 3 66.62 18.11 -11.44
N THR A 4 66.34 18.83 -12.52
CA THR A 4 64.99 19.34 -12.85
C THR A 4 64.01 18.23 -13.23
N SER A 5 64.47 17.16 -13.89
CA SER A 5 63.62 16.04 -14.30
C SER A 5 63.12 15.19 -13.12
N ARG A 6 63.89 15.06 -12.03
CA ARG A 6 63.44 14.36 -10.82
C ARG A 6 62.40 15.17 -10.04
N VAL A 7 62.54 16.50 -10.01
CA VAL A 7 61.58 17.40 -9.35
C VAL A 7 60.23 17.39 -10.09
N GLN A 8 60.23 17.40 -11.43
CA GLN A 8 58.99 17.31 -12.21
C GLN A 8 58.28 15.95 -12.06
N LEU A 9 59.04 14.84 -11.98
CA LEU A 9 58.43 13.53 -11.72
C LEU A 9 57.80 13.47 -10.32
N GLN A 10 58.49 13.99 -9.31
CA GLN A 10 58.00 14.03 -7.93
C GLN A 10 56.71 14.86 -7.82
N GLN A 11 56.67 16.03 -8.44
CA GLN A 11 55.47 16.88 -8.48
C GLN A 11 54.28 16.20 -9.16
N GLY A 12 54.51 15.41 -10.22
CA GLY A 12 53.45 14.64 -10.88
C GLY A 12 52.88 13.54 -9.97
N TRP A 13 53.73 12.87 -9.21
CA TRP A 13 53.33 11.85 -8.22
C TRP A 13 52.54 12.45 -7.05
N ASP A 14 52.96 13.61 -6.55
CA ASP A 14 52.26 14.31 -5.46
C ASP A 14 50.85 14.75 -5.87
N VAL A 15 50.69 15.27 -7.10
CA VAL A 15 49.38 15.65 -7.66
C VAL A 15 48.49 14.42 -7.87
N PHE A 16 49.04 13.33 -8.40
CA PHE A 16 48.29 12.08 -8.58
C PHE A 16 47.80 11.52 -7.24
N LEU A 17 48.66 11.50 -6.22
CA LEU A 17 48.31 11.04 -4.88
C LEU A 17 47.24 11.94 -4.23
N ALA A 18 47.33 13.27 -4.41
CA ALA A 18 46.31 14.20 -3.93
C ALA A 18 44.94 13.96 -4.57
N ILE A 19 44.87 13.74 -5.88
CA ILE A 19 43.62 13.45 -6.61
C ILE A 19 43.03 12.11 -6.14
N LEU A 20 43.86 11.08 -6.01
CA LEU A 20 43.42 9.76 -5.52
C LEU A 20 42.85 9.87 -4.09
N THR A 21 43.54 10.60 -3.21
CA THR A 21 43.12 10.81 -1.82
C THR A 21 41.79 11.56 -1.76
N ALA A 22 41.63 12.63 -2.55
CA ALA A 22 40.38 13.38 -2.63
C ALA A 22 39.22 12.51 -3.16
N GLY A 23 39.47 11.66 -4.16
CA GLY A 23 38.49 10.73 -4.70
C GLY A 23 38.03 9.68 -3.67
N VAL A 24 38.97 9.11 -2.92
CA VAL A 24 38.65 8.17 -1.83
C VAL A 24 37.86 8.88 -0.71
N CYS A 25 38.25 10.09 -0.32
CA CYS A 25 37.51 10.87 0.68
C CYS A 25 36.08 11.16 0.22
N LEU A 26 35.88 11.58 -1.03
CA LEU A 26 34.54 11.84 -1.58
C LEU A 26 33.68 10.57 -1.61
N PHE A 27 34.27 9.44 -2.00
CA PHE A 27 33.58 8.16 -2.02
C PHE A 27 33.16 7.70 -0.62
N VAL A 28 34.05 7.84 0.37
CA VAL A 28 33.74 7.54 1.78
C VAL A 28 32.64 8.46 2.31
N LEU A 29 32.66 9.75 1.97
CA LEU A 29 31.61 10.69 2.35
C LEU A 29 30.26 10.34 1.71
N LEU A 30 30.25 9.92 0.45
CA LEU A 30 29.03 9.46 -0.23
C LEU A 30 28.47 8.20 0.44
N LEU A 31 29.32 7.23 0.79
CA LEU A 31 28.89 6.02 1.52
C LEU A 31 28.35 6.35 2.91
N ALA A 32 29.02 7.24 3.65
CA ALA A 32 28.56 7.68 4.96
C ALA A 32 27.20 8.40 4.86
N TYR A 33 27.03 9.23 3.85
CA TYR A 33 25.77 9.94 3.59
C TYR A 33 24.63 8.98 3.23
N THR A 34 24.87 8.00 2.36
CA THR A 34 23.84 6.99 2.02
C THR A 34 23.46 6.15 3.23
N HIS A 35 24.44 5.73 4.04
CA HIS A 35 24.18 4.99 5.27
C HIS A 35 23.39 5.84 6.29
N GLU A 36 23.73 7.12 6.45
CA GLU A 36 22.98 8.03 7.33
C GLU A 36 21.52 8.22 6.86
N LEU A 37 21.30 8.31 5.54
CA LEU A 37 19.96 8.37 4.96
C LEU A 37 19.17 7.07 5.20
N GLU A 38 19.81 5.90 5.05
CA GLU A 38 19.20 4.61 5.34
C GLU A 38 18.81 4.49 6.82
N VAL A 39 19.71 4.85 7.73
CA VAL A 39 19.44 4.85 9.17
C VAL A 39 18.31 5.81 9.54
N ARG A 40 18.29 7.03 8.97
CA ARG A 40 17.21 8.00 9.19
C ARG A 40 15.87 7.50 8.66
N ASN A 41 15.84 6.89 7.48
CA ASN A 41 14.63 6.33 6.90
C ASN A 41 14.12 5.14 7.72
N ALA A 42 15.02 4.24 8.12
CA ALA A 42 14.69 3.12 9.01
C ALA A 42 14.15 3.63 10.35
N ALA A 43 14.71 4.69 10.93
CA ALA A 43 14.21 5.30 12.16
C ALA A 43 12.84 5.96 11.99
N LEU A 44 12.56 6.58 10.84
CA LEU A 44 11.24 7.14 10.53
C LEU A 44 10.18 6.05 10.35
N GLN A 45 10.54 4.91 9.78
CA GLN A 45 9.67 3.74 9.63
C GLN A 45 9.50 2.95 10.94
N ALA A 46 10.54 2.88 11.76
CA ALA A 46 10.56 2.18 13.03
C ALA A 46 9.97 3.01 14.18
N ARG A 47 9.63 4.29 13.95
CA ARG A 47 8.90 5.09 14.93
C ARG A 47 7.57 4.36 15.18
N PRO A 48 7.35 3.80 16.37
CA PRO A 48 6.09 3.16 16.68
C PRO A 48 5.03 4.24 16.57
N GLU A 49 4.16 4.16 15.57
CA GLU A 49 2.84 4.76 15.74
C GLU A 49 2.29 4.12 17.02
N ALA A 50 1.85 4.95 17.95
CA ALA A 50 1.13 4.45 19.11
C ALA A 50 0.07 3.48 18.58
N PRO A 51 -0.02 2.25 19.12
CA PRO A 51 -1.01 1.31 18.67
C PRO A 51 -2.34 2.06 18.62
N PRO A 52 -3.06 2.02 17.49
CA PRO A 52 -4.32 2.73 17.36
C PRO A 52 -5.12 2.36 18.60
N LYS A 53 -5.55 3.38 19.35
CA LYS A 53 -6.39 3.22 20.54
C LYS A 53 -7.43 2.16 20.19
N PRO A 54 -7.66 1.09 21.00
CA PRO A 54 -8.56 0.02 20.64
C PRO A 54 -9.84 0.63 20.09
N LEU A 55 -9.98 0.55 18.78
CA LEU A 55 -11.12 1.15 18.13
C LEU A 55 -12.31 0.33 18.63
N PRO A 56 -13.44 0.99 18.93
CA PRO A 56 -14.67 0.23 19.13
C PRO A 56 -14.83 -0.73 17.95
N PRO A 57 -15.46 -1.91 18.14
CA PRO A 57 -15.75 -2.81 17.04
C PRO A 57 -16.24 -1.99 15.84
N ALA A 58 -15.70 -2.29 14.65
CA ALA A 58 -15.98 -1.52 13.45
C ALA A 58 -17.47 -1.21 13.39
N ALA A 59 -17.81 0.09 13.29
CA ALA A 59 -19.19 0.52 13.33
C ALA A 59 -19.97 -0.27 12.26
N GLU A 60 -21.04 -0.95 12.67
CA GLU A 60 -21.85 -1.69 11.73
C GLU A 60 -22.34 -0.72 10.65
N PRO A 61 -22.22 -1.09 9.35
CA PRO A 61 -22.75 -0.26 8.29
C PRO A 61 -24.25 -0.07 8.51
N PRO A 62 -24.80 1.14 8.22
CA PRO A 62 -26.18 1.45 8.52
C PRO A 62 -27.13 0.41 7.92
N PRO A 63 -28.19 0.00 8.63
CA PRO A 63 -29.12 -1.01 8.15
C PRO A 63 -29.78 -0.56 6.84
N LEU A 64 -30.05 -1.50 5.93
CA LEU A 64 -30.73 -1.20 4.68
C LEU A 64 -32.23 -1.04 4.94
N THR A 65 -32.70 0.20 5.05
CA THR A 65 -34.03 0.55 5.56
C THR A 65 -35.18 0.43 4.55
N HIS A 66 -34.89 0.30 3.25
CA HIS A 66 -35.91 0.18 2.20
C HIS A 66 -35.57 -0.91 1.15
N PRO A 67 -36.57 -1.51 0.50
CA PRO A 67 -36.36 -2.34 -0.70
C PRO A 67 -35.73 -1.49 -1.82
N PRO A 68 -34.83 -2.05 -2.65
CA PRO A 68 -34.24 -1.30 -3.76
C PRO A 68 -35.34 -0.90 -4.76
N ALA A 69 -35.43 0.39 -5.09
CA ALA A 69 -36.13 0.84 -6.27
C ALA A 69 -35.35 0.43 -7.54
N GLY A 70 -35.99 0.40 -8.70
CA GLY A 70 -35.40 -0.09 -9.96
C GLY A 70 -34.11 0.62 -10.42
N HIS A 71 -33.78 1.76 -9.83
CA HIS A 71 -32.57 2.54 -10.10
C HIS A 71 -31.59 2.61 -8.92
N ASP A 72 -31.91 1.97 -7.79
CA ASP A 72 -31.06 2.01 -6.60
C ASP A 72 -29.77 1.21 -6.85
N GLN A 73 -28.64 1.86 -6.64
CA GLN A 73 -27.34 1.22 -6.71
C GLN A 73 -27.02 0.53 -5.39
N PRO A 74 -26.37 -0.65 -5.41
CA PRO A 74 -25.83 -1.25 -4.20
C PRO A 74 -24.96 -0.25 -3.44
N PRO A 75 -25.04 -0.21 -2.09
CA PRO A 75 -24.25 0.73 -1.32
C PRO A 75 -22.76 0.35 -1.37
N LEU A 76 -21.92 1.38 -1.38
CA LEU A 76 -20.47 1.24 -1.23
C LEU A 76 -20.12 0.90 0.21
N ILE A 77 -19.33 -0.16 0.43
CA ILE A 77 -18.76 -0.47 1.75
C ILE A 77 -17.37 0.14 1.81
N THR A 78 -17.09 0.94 2.84
CA THR A 78 -15.76 1.54 3.05
C THR A 78 -15.11 1.00 4.31
N LEU A 79 -13.94 0.37 4.16
CA LEU A 79 -13.14 -0.19 5.24
C LEU A 79 -11.97 0.76 5.52
N LYS A 80 -12.08 1.58 6.57
CA LYS A 80 -11.07 2.60 6.90
C LYS A 80 -10.10 2.10 7.96
N GLU A 81 -8.82 2.48 7.84
CA GLU A 81 -7.86 2.21 8.91
C GLU A 81 -8.29 2.81 10.26
N SER A 82 -8.91 4.00 10.23
CA SER A 82 -9.47 4.69 11.40
C SER A 82 -10.64 3.96 12.07
N GLU A 83 -11.18 2.90 11.45
CA GLU A 83 -12.30 2.08 11.96
C GLU A 83 -11.87 0.63 12.23
N GLY A 84 -10.55 0.37 12.29
CA GLY A 84 -9.98 -0.92 12.67
C GLY A 84 -9.55 -1.80 11.49
N TYR A 85 -9.69 -1.30 10.25
CA TYR A 85 -9.24 -1.96 9.03
C TYR A 85 -7.83 -1.52 8.66
N PHE A 86 -6.89 -1.70 9.60
CA PHE A 86 -5.54 -1.16 9.53
C PHE A 86 -4.58 -2.01 8.67
N PHE A 87 -3.76 -1.33 7.86
CA PHE A 87 -2.57 -1.87 7.21
C PHE A 87 -1.32 -1.19 7.77
N PRO A 88 -0.23 -1.91 8.02
CA PRO A 88 1.05 -1.27 8.31
C PRO A 88 1.49 -0.34 7.17
N LEU A 89 2.29 0.67 7.50
CA LEU A 89 2.79 1.64 6.51
C LEU A 89 3.55 0.93 5.39
N GLY A 90 3.20 1.24 4.14
CA GLY A 90 3.81 0.61 2.97
C GLY A 90 3.50 -0.88 2.78
N SER A 91 2.63 -1.45 3.61
CA SER A 91 2.31 -2.88 3.61
C SER A 91 0.88 -3.16 3.11
N ALA A 92 0.71 -4.37 2.60
CA ALA A 92 -0.57 -4.99 2.26
C ALA A 92 -0.98 -6.10 3.25
N GLU A 93 -0.25 -6.25 4.35
CA GLU A 93 -0.55 -7.25 5.37
C GLU A 93 -1.86 -6.93 6.09
N VAL A 94 -2.76 -7.91 6.13
CA VAL A 94 -4.05 -7.80 6.81
C VAL A 94 -3.91 -8.28 8.25
N SER A 95 -4.05 -7.36 9.20
CA SER A 95 -3.95 -7.65 10.63
C SER A 95 -5.05 -8.62 11.13
N GLY A 96 -4.81 -9.28 12.27
CA GLY A 96 -5.79 -10.17 12.91
C GLY A 96 -7.15 -9.51 13.18
N PRO A 97 -7.21 -8.30 13.78
CA PRO A 97 -8.46 -7.57 13.98
C PRO A 97 -9.19 -7.24 12.67
N PHE A 98 -8.47 -6.84 11.63
CA PHE A 98 -9.05 -6.61 10.31
C PHE A 98 -9.71 -7.91 9.81
N ARG A 99 -8.98 -9.03 9.82
CA ARG A 99 -9.53 -10.34 9.41
C ARG A 99 -10.79 -10.70 10.19
N ALA A 100 -10.80 -10.50 11.51
CA ALA A 100 -11.98 -10.75 12.33
C ALA A 100 -13.17 -9.87 11.88
N ASN A 101 -12.96 -8.57 11.63
CA ASN A 101 -14.02 -7.68 11.15
C ASN A 101 -14.52 -8.06 9.74
N LEU A 102 -13.65 -8.58 8.87
CA LEU A 102 -14.09 -9.13 7.58
C LEU A 102 -15.08 -10.28 7.80
N THR A 103 -14.72 -11.23 8.64
CA THR A 103 -15.53 -12.43 8.91
C THR A 103 -16.88 -12.12 9.56
N HIS A 104 -16.89 -11.24 10.56
CA HIS A 104 -18.07 -11.03 11.40
C HIS A 104 -18.99 -9.90 10.92
N SER A 105 -18.47 -8.92 10.16
CA SER A 105 -19.24 -7.73 9.78
C SER A 105 -19.35 -7.55 8.27
N VAL A 106 -18.23 -7.66 7.55
CA VAL A 106 -18.21 -7.41 6.09
C VAL A 106 -18.86 -8.55 5.31
N ILE A 107 -18.51 -9.80 5.61
CA ILE A 107 -19.05 -10.97 4.89
C ILE A 107 -20.59 -11.06 4.99
N PRO A 108 -21.22 -10.98 6.19
CA PRO A 108 -22.68 -10.96 6.29
C PRO A 108 -23.31 -9.83 5.46
N ARG A 109 -22.68 -8.66 5.46
CA ARG A 109 -23.16 -7.50 4.70
C ARG A 109 -23.08 -7.71 3.19
N LEU A 110 -22.00 -8.31 2.69
CA LEU A 110 -21.86 -8.66 1.27
C LEU A 110 -22.95 -9.62 0.81
N LEU A 111 -23.27 -10.63 1.64
CA LEU A 111 -24.36 -11.57 1.36
C LEU A 111 -25.72 -10.87 1.32
N GLU A 112 -25.98 -9.98 2.28
CA GLU A 112 -27.21 -9.18 2.33
C GLU A 112 -27.38 -8.32 1.07
N ILE A 113 -26.35 -7.57 0.69
CA ILE A 113 -26.38 -6.68 -0.48
C ILE A 113 -26.51 -7.50 -1.77
N SER A 114 -25.72 -8.57 -1.92
CA SER A 114 -25.75 -9.43 -3.10
C SER A 114 -27.15 -10.01 -3.32
N ALA A 115 -27.78 -10.55 -2.27
CA ALA A 115 -29.13 -11.10 -2.35
C ALA A 115 -30.18 -10.02 -2.64
N ARG A 116 -30.10 -8.88 -1.94
CA ARG A 116 -31.08 -7.80 -2.05
C ARG A 116 -31.06 -7.13 -3.43
N TYR A 117 -29.88 -6.85 -3.98
CA TYR A 117 -29.72 -6.14 -5.25
C TYR A 117 -29.52 -7.09 -6.45
N GLN A 118 -29.47 -8.41 -6.21
CA GLN A 118 -29.23 -9.43 -7.25
C GLN A 118 -27.96 -9.15 -8.05
N VAL A 119 -26.88 -8.85 -7.32
CA VAL A 119 -25.56 -8.52 -7.87
C VAL A 119 -24.55 -9.58 -7.49
N THR A 120 -23.68 -9.95 -8.44
CA THR A 120 -22.74 -11.07 -8.27
C THR A 120 -21.29 -10.68 -8.49
N VAL A 121 -21.00 -9.47 -8.98
CA VAL A 121 -19.63 -8.98 -9.12
C VAL A 121 -19.30 -8.06 -7.95
N VAL A 122 -18.20 -8.36 -7.26
CA VAL A 122 -17.65 -7.58 -6.17
C VAL A 122 -16.33 -6.96 -6.61
N GLU A 123 -16.27 -5.64 -6.54
CA GLU A 123 -15.09 -4.85 -6.89
C GLU A 123 -14.41 -4.40 -5.61
N VAL A 124 -13.13 -4.76 -5.42
CA VAL A 124 -12.33 -4.39 -4.25
C VAL A 124 -11.31 -3.36 -4.68
N ILE A 125 -11.43 -2.14 -4.16
CA ILE A 125 -10.66 -0.98 -4.61
C ILE A 125 -9.73 -0.55 -3.47
N GLY A 126 -8.42 -0.60 -3.73
CA GLY A 126 -7.43 -0.15 -2.76
C GLY A 126 -7.03 1.31 -2.96
N HIS A 127 -7.03 2.06 -1.85
CA HIS A 127 -6.55 3.45 -1.80
C HIS A 127 -5.32 3.58 -0.89
N THR A 128 -4.49 4.55 -1.24
CA THR A 128 -3.29 4.93 -0.49
C THR A 128 -3.32 6.42 -0.17
N ASP A 129 -2.43 6.88 0.71
CA ASP A 129 -2.19 8.31 0.91
C ASP A 129 -1.16 8.82 -0.12
N GLU A 130 -0.84 10.11 -0.08
CA GLU A 130 0.07 10.74 -1.04
C GLU A 130 1.55 10.57 -0.68
N VAL A 131 1.86 9.91 0.44
CA VAL A 131 3.24 9.66 0.84
C VAL A 131 3.85 8.66 -0.13
N PRO A 132 4.90 9.01 -0.88
CA PRO A 132 5.49 8.09 -1.85
C PRO A 132 6.11 6.87 -1.17
N LEU A 133 5.83 5.70 -1.73
CA LEU A 133 6.55 4.48 -1.36
C LEU A 133 8.01 4.56 -1.85
N ARG A 134 8.97 4.15 -1.02
CA ARG A 134 10.41 4.16 -1.34
C ARG A 134 11.08 2.87 -0.91
N GLY A 135 12.14 2.47 -1.61
CA GLY A 135 13.04 1.40 -1.17
C GLY A 135 12.58 -0.04 -1.43
N HIS A 136 11.45 -0.23 -2.13
CA HIS A 136 10.94 -1.57 -2.47
C HIS A 136 11.07 -1.86 -3.96
N VAL A 137 11.62 -3.03 -4.29
CA VAL A 137 11.54 -3.59 -5.65
C VAL A 137 10.18 -4.27 -5.80
N SER A 138 9.41 -3.85 -6.79
CA SER A 138 8.09 -4.45 -7.07
C SER A 138 8.24 -5.90 -7.52
N ASN A 139 7.31 -6.75 -7.10
CA ASN A 139 7.15 -8.11 -7.63
C ASN A 139 5.77 -8.34 -8.27
N LEU A 140 4.95 -7.28 -8.41
CA LEU A 140 3.53 -7.42 -8.72
C LEU A 140 3.27 -8.23 -10.00
N ASP A 141 3.98 -7.96 -11.09
CA ASP A 141 3.82 -8.65 -12.37
C ASP A 141 3.89 -10.18 -12.25
N MET A 142 4.74 -10.68 -11.36
CA MET A 142 4.94 -12.11 -11.13
C MET A 142 4.17 -12.64 -9.92
N ALA A 143 3.66 -11.76 -9.04
CA ALA A 143 3.16 -12.16 -7.73
C ALA A 143 1.63 -12.08 -7.60
N LEU A 144 0.94 -11.22 -8.34
CA LEU A 144 -0.51 -11.00 -8.17
C LEU A 144 -1.31 -12.31 -8.29
N VAL A 145 -1.10 -13.06 -9.38
CA VAL A 145 -1.83 -14.33 -9.62
C VAL A 145 -1.39 -15.44 -8.67
N PRO A 146 -0.08 -15.75 -8.51
CA PRO A 146 0.36 -16.77 -7.55
C PRO A 146 -0.07 -16.49 -6.11
N PHE A 147 -0.11 -15.22 -5.69
CA PHE A 147 -0.56 -14.84 -4.36
C PHE A 147 -2.04 -15.20 -4.11
N LEU A 148 -2.90 -14.92 -5.08
CA LEU A 148 -4.32 -15.29 -5.02
C LEU A 148 -4.54 -16.81 -5.05
N ASN A 149 -3.65 -17.55 -5.73
CA ASN A 149 -3.70 -19.01 -5.77
C ASN A 149 -3.02 -19.70 -4.58
N ARG A 150 -2.46 -18.93 -3.62
CA ARG A 150 -1.68 -19.44 -2.47
C ARG A 150 -0.36 -20.13 -2.85
N GLU A 151 0.17 -19.81 -4.00
CA GLU A 151 1.49 -20.24 -4.46
C GLU A 151 2.60 -19.27 -3.99
N ARG A 152 2.20 -18.12 -3.43
CA ARG A 152 3.08 -17.09 -2.88
C ARG A 152 2.42 -16.40 -1.69
N ASP A 153 3.25 -16.02 -0.72
CA ASP A 153 2.80 -15.41 0.54
C ASP A 153 2.83 -13.88 0.55
N GLU A 154 3.55 -13.26 -0.39
CA GLU A 154 3.81 -11.81 -0.35
C GLU A 154 3.65 -11.13 -1.71
N VAL A 155 3.06 -9.93 -1.68
CA VAL A 155 2.96 -8.98 -2.79
C VAL A 155 3.57 -7.65 -2.37
N ARG A 156 4.56 -7.19 -3.11
CA ARG A 156 5.35 -5.99 -2.81
C ARG A 156 5.21 -4.99 -3.95
N ALA A 157 4.80 -3.80 -3.60
CA ALA A 157 4.72 -2.67 -4.51
C ALA A 157 5.95 -1.78 -4.37
N SER A 158 6.26 -1.04 -5.44
CA SER A 158 7.28 0.03 -5.44
C SER A 158 6.68 1.43 -5.45
N ASP A 159 5.36 1.54 -5.65
CA ASP A 159 4.63 2.81 -5.72
C ASP A 159 3.22 2.67 -5.10
N ASN A 160 2.50 3.79 -5.02
CA ASN A 160 1.20 3.88 -4.36
C ASN A 160 0.05 3.24 -5.15
N VAL A 161 0.17 3.13 -6.48
CA VAL A 161 -0.81 2.45 -7.32
C VAL A 161 -0.66 0.94 -7.12
N GLY A 162 0.57 0.43 -7.17
CA GLY A 162 0.89 -0.94 -6.84
C GLY A 162 0.51 -1.30 -5.42
N LEU A 163 0.72 -0.41 -4.44
CA LEU A 163 0.36 -0.65 -3.04
C LEU A 163 -1.16 -0.73 -2.86
N GLY A 164 -1.92 0.14 -3.54
CA GLY A 164 -3.37 0.03 -3.59
C GLY A 164 -3.83 -1.33 -4.15
N MET A 165 -3.23 -1.78 -5.25
CA MET A 165 -3.51 -3.11 -5.81
C MET A 165 -3.17 -4.23 -4.82
N ALA A 166 -1.98 -4.19 -4.20
CA ALA A 166 -1.52 -5.18 -3.23
C ALA A 166 -2.49 -5.30 -2.04
N ARG A 167 -2.97 -4.16 -1.50
CA ARG A 167 -3.96 -4.14 -0.41
C ARG A 167 -5.32 -4.70 -0.86
N ALA A 168 -5.77 -4.34 -2.06
CA ALA A 168 -7.02 -4.86 -2.62
C ALA A 168 -6.99 -6.38 -2.76
N ILE A 169 -5.91 -6.94 -3.33
CA ILE A 169 -5.80 -8.40 -3.50
C ILE A 169 -5.60 -9.14 -2.17
N ALA A 170 -4.98 -8.51 -1.17
CA ALA A 170 -4.83 -9.10 0.16
C ALA A 170 -6.20 -9.29 0.82
N VAL A 171 -7.09 -8.28 0.75
CA VAL A 171 -8.48 -8.40 1.23
C VAL A 171 -9.28 -9.36 0.36
N LEU A 172 -9.16 -9.28 -0.96
CA LEU A 172 -9.85 -10.17 -1.89
C LEU A 172 -9.53 -11.63 -1.61
N LYS A 173 -8.26 -11.98 -1.38
CA LYS A 173 -7.83 -13.35 -1.04
C LYS A 173 -8.61 -13.89 0.16
N LEU A 174 -8.75 -13.08 1.21
CA LEU A 174 -9.49 -13.49 2.42
C LEU A 174 -10.99 -13.67 2.17
N LEU A 175 -11.59 -12.79 1.37
CA LEU A 175 -13.01 -12.86 1.05
C LEU A 175 -13.33 -14.00 0.08
N ARG A 176 -12.46 -14.26 -0.91
CA ARG A 176 -12.60 -15.36 -1.86
C ARG A 176 -12.47 -16.73 -1.19
N ASP A 177 -11.72 -16.79 -0.09
CA ASP A 177 -11.49 -18.00 0.68
C ASP A 177 -12.69 -18.40 1.56
N GLU A 178 -13.69 -17.52 1.69
CA GLU A 178 -14.91 -17.78 2.45
C GLU A 178 -15.92 -18.58 1.59
N PRO A 179 -16.26 -19.82 1.98
CA PRO A 179 -17.19 -20.66 1.22
C PRO A 179 -18.57 -20.03 1.00
N ARG A 180 -19.05 -19.22 1.95
CA ARG A 180 -20.33 -18.51 1.82
C ARG A 180 -20.38 -17.56 0.62
N LEU A 181 -19.22 -17.10 0.12
CA LEU A 181 -19.11 -16.14 -0.98
C LEU A 181 -18.72 -16.78 -2.31
N ALA A 182 -18.71 -18.12 -2.42
CA ALA A 182 -18.25 -18.84 -3.61
C ALA A 182 -19.03 -18.52 -4.91
N GLY A 183 -20.27 -18.00 -4.81
CA GLY A 183 -21.08 -17.59 -5.95
C GLY A 183 -20.76 -16.19 -6.51
N LEU A 184 -19.83 -15.45 -5.88
CA LEU A 184 -19.46 -14.10 -6.28
C LEU A 184 -18.21 -14.10 -7.17
N SER A 185 -18.19 -13.18 -8.14
CA SER A 185 -17.03 -12.88 -8.98
C SER A 185 -16.27 -11.70 -8.39
N TRP A 186 -14.95 -11.76 -8.38
CA TRP A 186 -14.11 -10.78 -7.69
C TRP A 186 -13.22 -10.02 -8.68
N VAL A 187 -13.19 -8.70 -8.56
CA VAL A 187 -12.34 -7.84 -9.39
C VAL A 187 -11.56 -6.86 -8.50
N PRO A 188 -10.23 -6.97 -8.40
CA PRO A 188 -9.43 -6.00 -7.67
C PRO A 188 -9.10 -4.79 -8.55
N TYR A 189 -9.10 -3.60 -7.96
CA TYR A 189 -8.63 -2.37 -8.58
C TYR A 189 -7.73 -1.59 -7.63
N SER A 190 -6.97 -0.66 -8.21
CA SER A 190 -6.24 0.34 -7.46
C SER A 190 -6.69 1.74 -7.87
N ALA A 191 -7.12 2.52 -6.89
CA ALA A 191 -7.29 3.96 -7.05
C ALA A 191 -6.01 4.73 -6.66
N GLY A 192 -5.02 4.02 -6.08
CA GLY A 192 -3.81 4.61 -5.52
C GLY A 192 -4.13 5.79 -4.61
N GLN A 193 -3.36 6.86 -4.76
CA GLN A 193 -3.49 8.09 -4.00
C GLN A 193 -4.45 9.10 -4.63
N LEU A 194 -4.92 8.85 -5.86
CA LEU A 194 -5.56 9.85 -6.72
C LEU A 194 -6.99 10.17 -6.30
N VAL A 195 -7.77 9.18 -5.90
CA VAL A 195 -9.21 9.35 -5.61
C VAL A 195 -9.45 9.56 -4.11
N LEU A 196 -9.93 10.75 -3.79
CA LEU A 196 -10.40 11.14 -2.45
C LEU A 196 -11.85 10.69 -2.23
N ARG A 197 -12.33 10.82 -1.00
CA ARG A 197 -13.77 10.68 -0.72
C ARG A 197 -14.56 11.82 -1.38
N GLY A 198 -15.81 11.54 -1.74
CA GLY A 198 -16.71 12.52 -2.35
C GLY A 198 -16.36 12.85 -3.81
N ASP A 199 -15.76 11.90 -4.53
CA ASP A 199 -15.44 12.01 -5.96
C ASP A 199 -14.48 13.15 -6.32
N HIS A 200 -13.61 13.53 -5.38
CA HIS A 200 -12.57 14.52 -5.59
C HIS A 200 -11.23 13.89 -5.98
N LEU A 201 -10.44 14.63 -6.75
CA LEU A 201 -9.07 14.25 -7.09
C LEU A 201 -8.09 14.86 -6.09
N ALA A 202 -7.06 14.09 -5.76
CA ALA A 202 -5.94 14.53 -4.97
C ALA A 202 -5.12 15.61 -5.68
N GLU A 203 -4.62 16.59 -4.91
CA GLU A 203 -3.78 17.67 -5.45
C GLU A 203 -2.31 17.24 -5.65
N GLY A 204 -1.86 16.15 -5.01
CA GLY A 204 -0.47 15.68 -5.09
C GLY A 204 0.50 16.48 -4.19
N SER A 205 -0.03 17.35 -3.33
CA SER A 205 0.72 18.24 -2.45
C SER A 205 0.88 17.71 -1.01
N ASP A 206 0.05 16.75 -0.58
CA ASP A 206 0.09 16.26 0.80
C ASP A 206 1.26 15.28 0.99
N ARG A 207 2.14 15.59 1.93
CA ARG A 207 3.33 14.77 2.25
C ARG A 207 3.24 14.10 3.60
N GLN A 208 2.10 14.24 4.28
CA GLN A 208 1.89 13.64 5.59
C GLN A 208 1.16 12.30 5.46
N PRO A 209 1.48 11.30 6.30
CA PRO A 209 0.68 10.08 6.39
C PRO A 209 -0.76 10.41 6.81
N ARG A 210 -1.74 9.89 6.09
CA ARG A 210 -3.17 10.14 6.33
C ARG A 210 -3.93 8.83 6.44
N ALA A 211 -4.17 8.36 7.67
CA ALA A 211 -4.87 7.11 7.93
C ALA A 211 -6.30 7.08 7.33
N GLU A 212 -6.96 8.23 7.27
CA GLU A 212 -8.29 8.40 6.71
C GLU A 212 -8.37 8.23 5.19
N ARG A 213 -7.23 8.35 4.49
CA ARG A 213 -7.10 8.15 3.04
C ARG A 213 -6.82 6.71 2.69
N ARG A 214 -6.08 6.01 3.55
CA ARG A 214 -5.78 4.59 3.43
C ARG A 214 -7.03 3.78 3.77
N ARG A 215 -7.63 3.18 2.74
CA ARG A 215 -8.91 2.45 2.88
C ARG A 215 -9.07 1.44 1.76
N ILE A 216 -9.96 0.48 1.99
CA ILE A 216 -10.53 -0.37 0.94
C ILE A 216 -11.97 0.06 0.72
N GLU A 217 -12.37 0.20 -0.54
CA GLU A 217 -13.77 0.33 -0.92
C GLU A 217 -14.22 -0.96 -1.60
N ILE A 218 -15.42 -1.42 -1.25
CA ILE A 218 -16.04 -2.60 -1.85
C ILE A 218 -17.36 -2.19 -2.49
N SER A 219 -17.44 -2.34 -3.81
CA SER A 219 -18.63 -2.07 -4.61
C SER A 219 -19.20 -3.38 -5.15
N LEU A 220 -20.52 -3.45 -5.31
CA LEU A 220 -21.18 -4.59 -5.92
C LEU A 220 -21.96 -4.15 -7.14
N ARG A 221 -21.94 -4.97 -8.19
CA ARG A 221 -22.67 -4.70 -9.42
C ARG A 221 -23.09 -5.97 -10.16
N LYS A 222 -23.92 -5.78 -11.17
CA LYS A 222 -24.25 -6.85 -12.12
C LYS A 222 -23.03 -7.16 -13.02
N PRO A 223 -22.90 -8.40 -13.52
CA PRO A 223 -21.97 -8.73 -14.60
C PRO A 223 -22.16 -7.80 -15.81
N ARG A 224 -21.07 -7.59 -16.56
CA ARG A 224 -21.12 -6.81 -17.81
C ARG A 224 -21.60 -7.67 -18.96
#